data_AF-A0A8B9JNR2-F1
#
_entry.id   AF-A0A8B9JNR2-F1
#
_cell.length_a   1.000
_cell.length_b   1.000
_cell.length_c   1.000
_cell.angle_alpha   90.00
_cell.angle_beta   90.00
_cell.angle_gamma   90.00
#
_symmetry.space_group_name_H-M   'P 1'
#
loop_
_entity.id
_entity.type
_entity.pdbx_description
1 polymer ?
#
loop_
_entity_poly.entity_id
_entity_poly.type
_entity_poly.pdbx_seq_one_letter_code
_entity_poly.pdbx_strand_id
1 'polypeptide(L)'
;HTHNVRQIVDNLQKEGVEVRVVKRGAYDEDTVRWADAIVSAGGDGTMLLVASKVFDKNKPVIGVNTDPERSEGHLCLPVHYTQSFSEALHKLRKGDFRWQWRQRIRMHLEGTGINPTPVDLHEQQLSLEQHNKAHRSTTESQRSTTHDGYTPHLLPVRGLNEIFIGESLSSRMKYKSFKPHLTLSLHRASYYEISIDDGPWEKQKSSGLSICTGTGSKAWSYNINKLVDQAVEDVLRIGMNKIKTPVLCSVVLDAFKPD
;
A
#
# COMPACT_ATOMS: atom_id res chain seq x y z
N HIS A 1 -0.15 -19.28 10.10
CA HIS A 1 -1.01 -19.23 8.89
C HIS A 1 -1.94 -20.43 8.70
N THR A 2 -1.48 -21.59 8.20
CA THR A 2 -2.38 -22.68 7.73
C THR A 2 -3.32 -23.24 8.80
N HIS A 3 -2.86 -23.33 10.05
CA HIS A 3 -3.69 -23.75 11.18
C HIS A 3 -4.88 -22.79 11.40
N ASN A 4 -4.60 -21.48 11.50
CA ASN A 4 -5.62 -20.45 11.72
C ASN A 4 -6.62 -20.38 10.56
N VAL A 5 -6.17 -20.58 9.32
CA VAL A 5 -7.08 -20.66 8.16
C VAL A 5 -8.05 -21.84 8.30
N ARG A 6 -7.56 -23.02 8.70
CA ARG A 6 -8.44 -24.18 8.94
C ARG A 6 -9.44 -23.90 10.05
N GLN A 7 -9.01 -23.32 11.17
CA GLN A 7 -9.93 -22.94 12.24
C GLN A 7 -11.05 -22.00 11.76
N ILE A 8 -10.74 -21.01 10.93
CA ILE A 8 -11.76 -20.11 10.36
C ILE A 8 -12.77 -20.91 9.53
N VAL A 9 -12.29 -21.77 8.63
CA VAL A 9 -13.14 -22.60 7.76
C VAL A 9 -14.02 -23.55 8.58
N ASP A 10 -13.43 -24.26 9.53
CA ASP A 10 -14.15 -25.24 10.36
C ASP A 10 -15.26 -24.56 11.18
N ASN A 11 -15.00 -23.38 11.76
CA ASN A 11 -16.00 -22.64 12.50
C ASN A 11 -17.15 -22.15 11.62
N LEU A 12 -16.85 -21.64 10.40
CA LEU A 12 -17.89 -21.23 9.45
C LEU A 12 -18.75 -22.41 8.98
N GLN A 13 -18.11 -23.52 8.63
CA GLN A 13 -18.82 -24.72 8.16
C GLN A 13 -19.70 -25.36 9.24
N LYS A 14 -19.26 -25.35 10.51
CA LYS A 14 -20.08 -25.80 11.64
C LYS A 14 -21.37 -25.01 11.80
N GLU A 15 -21.35 -23.74 11.42
CA GLU A 15 -22.53 -22.85 11.42
C GLU A 15 -23.34 -22.93 10.11
N GLY A 16 -23.06 -23.92 9.24
CA GLY A 16 -23.77 -24.14 7.99
C GLY A 16 -23.43 -23.15 6.88
N VAL A 17 -22.32 -22.41 7.00
CA VAL A 17 -21.85 -21.48 5.95
C VAL A 17 -21.08 -22.25 4.88
N GLU A 18 -21.44 -22.05 3.61
CA GLU A 18 -20.67 -22.55 2.49
C GLU A 18 -19.37 -21.74 2.33
N VAL A 19 -18.22 -22.42 2.30
CA VAL A 19 -16.91 -21.77 2.30
C VAL A 19 -16.07 -22.23 1.13
N ARG A 20 -15.55 -21.27 0.35
CA ARG A 20 -14.54 -21.49 -0.69
C ARG A 20 -13.22 -20.84 -0.29
N VAL A 21 -12.19 -21.66 -0.07
CA VAL A 21 -10.83 -21.16 0.19
C VAL A 21 -10.15 -20.84 -1.13
N VAL A 22 -9.82 -19.57 -1.34
CA VAL A 22 -9.17 -19.08 -2.57
C VAL A 22 -7.77 -18.57 -2.25
N LYS A 23 -6.77 -19.03 -2.99
CA LYS A 23 -5.40 -18.53 -2.89
C LYS A 23 -5.26 -17.21 -3.65
N ARG A 24 -4.29 -16.37 -3.28
CA ARG A 24 -3.99 -15.06 -3.90
C ARG A 24 -4.09 -15.05 -5.43
N GLY A 25 -3.38 -15.95 -6.11
CA GLY A 25 -3.33 -15.98 -7.58
C GLY A 25 -4.62 -16.44 -8.26
N ALA A 26 -5.58 -16.99 -7.52
CA ALA A 26 -6.90 -17.39 -8.02
C ALA A 26 -8.02 -16.48 -7.52
N TYR A 27 -7.68 -15.39 -6.79
CA TYR A 27 -8.65 -14.44 -6.28
C TYR A 27 -8.93 -13.38 -7.34
N ASP A 28 -10.14 -13.42 -7.91
CA ASP A 28 -10.61 -12.57 -8.98
C ASP A 28 -12.04 -12.05 -8.71
N GLU A 29 -12.60 -11.27 -9.64
CA GLU A 29 -13.96 -10.73 -9.49
C GLU A 29 -15.05 -11.79 -9.49
N ASP A 30 -14.86 -12.94 -10.15
CA ASP A 30 -15.81 -14.06 -10.13
C ASP A 30 -15.91 -14.66 -8.73
N THR A 31 -14.76 -14.85 -8.06
CA THR A 31 -14.75 -15.31 -6.68
C THR A 31 -15.41 -14.30 -5.72
N VAL A 32 -15.30 -13.00 -5.99
CA VAL A 32 -16.02 -11.96 -5.23
C VAL A 32 -17.53 -12.03 -5.46
N ARG A 33 -17.96 -12.21 -6.71
CA ARG A 33 -19.39 -12.30 -7.06
C ARG A 33 -20.08 -13.50 -6.44
N TRP A 34 -19.39 -14.63 -6.34
CA TRP A 34 -19.93 -15.87 -5.78
C TRP A 34 -20.31 -15.76 -4.30
N ALA A 35 -19.58 -14.97 -3.51
CA ALA A 35 -19.76 -14.94 -2.05
C ALA A 35 -20.68 -13.80 -1.59
N ASP A 36 -21.38 -14.00 -0.48
CA ASP A 36 -22.10 -12.93 0.23
C ASP A 36 -21.19 -12.07 1.11
N ALA A 37 -20.08 -12.63 1.57
CA ALA A 37 -19.08 -11.98 2.39
C ALA A 37 -17.68 -12.53 2.07
N ILE A 38 -16.65 -11.69 2.19
CA ILE A 38 -15.27 -12.12 2.00
C ILE A 38 -14.52 -12.09 3.32
N VAL A 39 -13.89 -13.20 3.71
CA VAL A 39 -12.97 -13.25 4.85
C VAL A 39 -11.53 -13.19 4.31
N SER A 40 -10.82 -12.10 4.56
CA SER A 40 -9.40 -12.00 4.23
C SER A 40 -8.59 -12.68 5.33
N ALA A 41 -7.92 -13.79 5.02
CA ALA A 41 -7.15 -14.56 5.99
C ALA A 41 -5.63 -14.28 5.84
N GLY A 42 -5.11 -13.31 6.59
CA GLY A 42 -3.74 -12.79 6.46
C GLY A 42 -3.59 -11.43 7.13
N GLY A 43 -2.45 -10.77 6.94
CA GLY A 43 -2.24 -9.41 7.44
C GLY A 43 -2.93 -8.34 6.57
N ASP A 44 -2.63 -7.08 6.84
CA ASP A 44 -3.19 -5.93 6.13
C ASP A 44 -2.96 -5.99 4.60
N GLY A 45 -1.82 -6.51 4.14
CA GLY A 45 -1.56 -6.68 2.70
C GLY A 45 -2.56 -7.62 2.01
N THR A 46 -3.02 -8.67 2.69
CA THR A 46 -4.08 -9.56 2.19
C THR A 46 -5.43 -8.84 2.17
N MET A 47 -5.72 -8.03 3.19
CA MET A 47 -6.93 -7.21 3.24
C MET A 47 -6.96 -6.19 2.08
N LEU A 48 -5.83 -5.57 1.72
CA LEU A 48 -5.73 -4.65 0.59
C LEU A 48 -5.97 -5.35 -0.75
N LEU A 49 -5.42 -6.55 -0.93
CA LEU A 49 -5.69 -7.37 -2.12
C LEU A 49 -7.17 -7.72 -2.24
N VAL A 50 -7.81 -8.09 -1.12
CA VAL A 50 -9.25 -8.37 -1.12
C VAL A 50 -10.05 -7.12 -1.46
N ALA A 51 -9.77 -6.01 -0.79
CA ALA A 51 -10.48 -4.75 -1.00
C ALA A 51 -10.30 -4.17 -2.41
N SER A 52 -9.23 -4.52 -3.13
CA SER A 52 -9.00 -4.03 -4.50
C SER A 52 -9.99 -4.61 -5.53
N LYS A 53 -10.59 -5.77 -5.24
CA LYS A 53 -11.56 -6.45 -6.13
C LYS A 53 -13.02 -6.35 -5.68
N VAL A 54 -13.27 -5.83 -4.47
CA VAL A 54 -14.63 -5.63 -3.95
C VAL A 54 -15.13 -4.23 -4.31
N PHE A 55 -16.02 -4.13 -5.29
CA PHE A 55 -16.59 -2.83 -5.73
C PHE A 55 -17.97 -2.52 -5.16
N ASP A 56 -18.73 -3.56 -4.84
CA ASP A 56 -20.05 -3.44 -4.22
C ASP A 56 -19.91 -3.00 -2.76
N LYS A 57 -20.59 -1.90 -2.41
CA LYS A 57 -20.61 -1.33 -1.06
C LYS A 57 -21.32 -2.25 -0.06
N ASN A 58 -22.22 -3.12 -0.54
CA ASN A 58 -23.00 -4.03 0.30
C ASN A 58 -22.28 -5.37 0.52
N LYS A 59 -21.10 -5.57 -0.06
CA LYS A 59 -20.30 -6.80 0.07
C LYS A 59 -19.32 -6.66 1.25
N PRO A 60 -19.62 -7.23 2.43
CA PRO A 60 -18.74 -7.13 3.59
C PRO A 60 -17.39 -7.81 3.35
N VAL A 61 -16.34 -7.18 3.89
CA VAL A 61 -15.00 -7.76 3.98
C VAL A 61 -14.59 -7.82 5.45
N ILE A 62 -14.23 -9.01 5.91
CA ILE A 62 -13.81 -9.29 7.28
C ILE A 62 -12.33 -9.66 7.25
N GLY A 63 -11.46 -8.81 7.78
CA GLY A 63 -10.04 -9.12 7.88
C GLY A 63 -9.74 -9.95 9.13
N VAL A 64 -9.12 -11.12 8.97
CA VAL A 64 -8.64 -11.95 10.08
C VAL A 64 -7.13 -12.09 9.95
N ASN A 65 -6.40 -11.56 10.92
CA ASN A 65 -4.96 -11.71 10.97
C ASN A 65 -4.59 -13.16 11.28
N THR A 66 -3.93 -13.87 10.37
CA THR A 66 -3.58 -15.29 10.57
C THR A 66 -2.16 -15.52 11.10
N ASP A 67 -1.41 -14.46 11.38
CA ASP A 67 -0.07 -14.50 11.99
C ASP A 67 0.22 -13.28 12.88
N PRO A 68 -0.49 -13.18 14.02
CA PRO A 68 -0.45 -12.00 14.89
C PRO A 68 0.90 -11.83 15.60
N GLU A 69 1.70 -12.90 15.74
CA GLU A 69 3.04 -12.81 16.33
C GLU A 69 4.00 -11.98 15.48
N ARG A 70 3.74 -11.87 14.17
CA ARG A 70 4.59 -11.15 13.22
C ARG A 70 4.04 -9.79 12.80
N SER A 71 2.77 -9.52 13.06
CA SER A 71 2.08 -8.32 12.59
C SER A 71 0.85 -8.05 13.44
N GLU A 72 0.68 -6.85 13.98
CA GLU A 72 -0.53 -6.52 14.73
C GLU A 72 -1.73 -6.22 13.82
N GLY A 73 -1.50 -5.66 12.62
CA GLY A 73 -2.51 -5.33 11.61
C GLY A 73 -3.48 -4.22 12.04
N HIS A 74 -3.66 -3.19 11.22
CA HIS A 74 -4.60 -2.08 11.49
C HIS A 74 -5.94 -2.22 10.77
N LEU A 75 -6.07 -3.18 9.85
CA LEU A 75 -7.29 -3.42 9.07
C LEU A 75 -8.06 -4.66 9.50
N CYS A 76 -7.38 -5.62 10.13
CA CYS A 76 -7.97 -6.87 10.58
C CYS A 76 -8.69 -6.72 11.94
N LEU A 77 -9.50 -7.72 12.27
CA LEU A 77 -10.10 -7.89 13.57
C LEU A 77 -9.01 -7.92 14.67
N PRO A 78 -9.35 -7.51 15.91
CA PRO A 78 -8.47 -7.63 17.05
C PRO A 78 -7.79 -9.00 17.17
N VAL A 79 -6.52 -9.01 17.54
CA VAL A 79 -5.65 -10.20 17.56
C VAL A 79 -6.23 -11.39 18.33
N HIS A 80 -6.98 -11.16 19.41
CA HIS A 80 -7.60 -12.27 20.16
C HIS A 80 -8.58 -13.10 19.31
N TYR A 81 -9.20 -12.49 18.30
CA TYR A 81 -10.08 -13.21 17.37
C TYR A 81 -9.35 -14.12 16.38
N THR A 82 -8.02 -13.99 16.25
CA THR A 82 -7.23 -14.96 15.49
C THR A 82 -7.29 -16.34 16.13
N GLN A 83 -7.13 -16.42 17.45
CA GLN A 83 -7.12 -17.68 18.20
C GLN A 83 -8.53 -18.13 18.61
N SER A 84 -9.48 -17.18 18.67
CA SER A 84 -10.86 -17.42 19.08
C SER A 84 -11.85 -16.93 18.02
N PHE A 85 -11.67 -17.39 16.78
CA PHE A 85 -12.54 -16.98 15.67
C PHE A 85 -14.02 -17.35 15.91
N SER A 86 -14.30 -18.43 16.66
CA SER A 86 -15.66 -18.79 17.07
C SER A 86 -16.36 -17.66 17.84
N GLU A 87 -15.65 -16.92 18.69
CA GLU A 87 -16.22 -15.77 19.39
C GLU A 87 -16.55 -14.63 18.42
N ALA A 88 -15.66 -14.35 17.47
CA ALA A 88 -15.92 -13.37 16.42
C ALA A 88 -17.17 -13.76 15.61
N LEU A 89 -17.26 -15.03 15.20
CA LEU A 89 -18.38 -15.54 14.44
C LEU A 89 -19.70 -15.45 15.21
N HIS A 90 -19.70 -15.77 16.51
CA HIS A 90 -20.87 -15.62 17.36
C HIS A 90 -21.36 -14.17 17.43
N LYS A 91 -20.45 -13.21 17.59
CA LYS A 91 -20.80 -11.77 17.57
C LYS A 91 -21.33 -11.34 16.21
N LEU A 92 -20.69 -11.77 15.12
CA LEU A 92 -21.15 -11.49 13.75
C LEU A 92 -22.58 -12.00 13.51
N ARG A 93 -22.90 -13.22 13.99
CA ARG A 93 -24.23 -13.83 13.85
C ARG A 93 -25.30 -13.10 14.66
N LYS A 94 -24.95 -12.61 15.86
CA LYS A 94 -25.86 -11.82 16.70
C LYS A 94 -26.08 -10.40 16.20
N GLY A 95 -25.23 -9.90 15.31
CA GLY A 95 -25.22 -8.48 14.94
C GLY A 95 -24.44 -7.61 15.95
N ASP A 96 -23.65 -8.21 16.84
CA ASP A 96 -22.87 -7.54 17.88
C ASP A 96 -21.55 -6.96 17.31
N PHE A 97 -21.68 -6.14 16.28
CA PHE A 97 -20.56 -5.48 15.62
C PHE A 97 -21.00 -4.12 15.06
N ARG A 98 -20.01 -3.32 14.65
CA ARG A 98 -20.27 -2.05 13.97
C ARG A 98 -19.71 -2.08 12.55
N TRP A 99 -20.48 -1.60 11.60
CA TRP A 99 -20.01 -1.36 10.25
C TRP A 99 -18.92 -0.29 10.22
N GLN A 100 -17.82 -0.58 9.52
CA GLN A 100 -16.77 0.39 9.26
C GLN A 100 -16.68 0.67 7.76
N TRP A 101 -17.21 1.80 7.34
CA TRP A 101 -17.14 2.28 5.96
C TRP A 101 -15.77 2.93 5.71
N ARG A 102 -15.04 2.43 4.71
CA ARG A 102 -13.72 2.96 4.34
C ARG A 102 -13.77 3.65 2.99
N GLN A 103 -13.31 4.89 2.95
CA GLN A 103 -13.15 5.65 1.72
C GLN A 103 -12.03 5.04 0.87
N ARG A 104 -12.17 5.15 -0.45
CA ARG A 104 -11.14 4.73 -1.41
C ARG A 104 -10.93 5.81 -2.44
N ILE A 105 -9.68 6.01 -2.85
CA ILE A 105 -9.33 7.00 -3.86
C ILE A 105 -9.57 6.39 -5.24
N ARG A 106 -10.24 7.14 -6.10
CA ARG A 106 -10.52 6.80 -7.49
C ARG A 106 -9.63 7.65 -8.40
N MET A 107 -9.13 7.06 -9.47
CA MET A 107 -8.19 7.72 -10.38
C MET A 107 -8.73 7.74 -11.81
N HIS A 108 -8.53 8.85 -12.49
CA HIS A 108 -8.62 8.93 -13.94
C HIS A 108 -7.22 9.24 -14.49
N LEU A 109 -6.85 8.61 -15.61
CA LEU A 109 -5.63 8.93 -16.34
C LEU A 109 -6.00 9.48 -17.71
N GLU A 110 -5.32 10.54 -18.13
CA GLU A 110 -5.45 11.13 -19.46
C GLU A 110 -4.07 11.26 -20.07
N GLY A 111 -3.98 11.06 -21.39
CA GLY A 111 -2.73 11.10 -22.14
C GLY A 111 -2.50 9.86 -22.99
N THR A 112 -1.31 9.79 -23.58
CA THR A 112 -0.92 8.73 -24.52
C THR A 112 -0.21 7.57 -23.82
N GLY A 113 -0.35 6.35 -24.37
CA GLY A 113 0.39 5.17 -23.87
C GLY A 113 -0.13 4.60 -22.55
N ILE A 114 -1.37 4.92 -22.19
CA ILE A 114 -2.02 4.38 -20.99
C ILE A 114 -2.24 2.87 -21.18
N ASN A 115 -1.68 2.07 -20.27
CA ASN A 115 -2.08 0.68 -20.12
C ASN A 115 -3.12 0.60 -18.98
N PRO A 116 -4.41 0.34 -19.29
CA PRO A 116 -5.45 0.30 -18.27
C PRO A 116 -5.41 -0.98 -17.43
N THR A 117 -4.68 -2.01 -17.86
CA THR A 117 -4.59 -3.29 -17.15
C THR A 117 -3.69 -3.16 -15.92
N PRO A 118 -4.22 -3.32 -14.69
CA PRO A 118 -3.42 -3.26 -13.49
C PRO A 118 -2.43 -4.42 -13.42
N VAL A 119 -1.29 -4.17 -12.79
CA VAL A 119 -0.26 -5.18 -12.55
C VAL A 119 -0.05 -5.31 -11.04
N ASP A 120 -0.17 -6.52 -10.49
CA ASP A 120 0.17 -6.79 -9.09
C ASP A 120 1.70 -6.89 -8.95
N LEU A 121 2.31 -5.83 -8.41
CA LEU A 121 3.75 -5.76 -8.21
C LEU A 121 4.27 -6.77 -7.19
N HIS A 122 3.44 -7.33 -6.31
CA HIS A 122 3.87 -8.38 -5.39
C HIS A 122 4.31 -9.64 -6.14
N GLU A 123 3.74 -9.92 -7.31
CA GLU A 123 4.09 -11.07 -8.14
C GLU A 123 5.25 -10.77 -9.10
N GLN A 124 5.62 -9.48 -9.21
CA GLN A 124 6.62 -8.98 -10.14
C GLN A 124 7.80 -8.37 -9.38
N GLN A 125 8.64 -9.23 -8.80
CA GLN A 125 9.99 -8.82 -8.39
C GLN A 125 10.88 -8.72 -9.64
N LEU A 126 10.63 -7.71 -10.48
CA LEU A 126 11.39 -7.51 -11.71
C LEU A 126 12.82 -7.05 -11.35
N SER A 127 13.81 -7.68 -11.96
CA SER A 127 15.15 -7.10 -12.00
C SER A 127 15.13 -5.78 -12.77
N LEU A 128 16.10 -4.89 -12.51
CA LEU A 128 16.23 -3.60 -13.20
C LEU A 128 16.26 -3.76 -14.74
N GLU A 129 16.87 -4.84 -15.23
CA GLU A 129 16.92 -5.15 -16.66
C GLU A 129 15.55 -5.57 -17.24
N GLN A 130 14.80 -6.38 -16.49
CA GLN A 130 13.45 -6.80 -16.87
C GLN A 130 12.49 -5.59 -16.90
N HIS A 131 12.61 -4.70 -15.92
CA HIS A 131 11.84 -3.46 -15.87
C HIS A 131 12.17 -2.53 -17.06
N ASN A 132 13.46 -2.35 -17.37
CA ASN A 132 13.90 -1.58 -18.55
C ASN A 132 13.39 -2.18 -19.87
N LYS A 133 13.39 -3.50 -20.02
CA LYS A 133 12.91 -4.19 -21.23
C LYS A 133 11.39 -4.07 -21.38
N ALA A 134 10.63 -4.20 -20.30
CA ALA A 134 9.17 -4.04 -20.29
C ALA A 134 8.74 -2.62 -20.69
N HIS A 135 9.41 -1.57 -20.18
CA HIS A 135 9.13 -0.20 -20.60
C HIS A 135 9.45 0.04 -22.08
N ARG A 136 10.57 -0.49 -22.59
CA ARG A 136 10.93 -0.35 -24.02
C ARG A 136 9.96 -1.08 -24.95
N SER A 137 9.58 -2.32 -24.65
CA SER A 137 8.66 -3.09 -25.50
C SER A 137 7.25 -2.51 -25.53
N THR A 138 6.79 -1.92 -24.42
CA THR A 138 5.48 -1.24 -24.36
C THR A 138 5.48 0.03 -25.20
N THR A 139 6.60 0.75 -25.26
CA THR A 139 6.75 1.99 -26.03
C THR A 139 6.78 1.74 -27.55
N GLU A 140 7.34 0.61 -27.98
CA GLU A 140 7.39 0.22 -29.41
C GLU A 140 6.06 -0.38 -29.92
N SER A 141 5.37 -1.17 -29.09
CA SER A 141 4.08 -1.80 -29.46
C SER A 141 2.91 -0.82 -29.54
N GLN A 142 2.91 0.24 -28.72
CA GLN A 142 1.82 1.22 -28.63
C GLN A 142 1.89 2.36 -29.67
N ARG A 143 2.87 2.36 -30.57
CA ARG A 143 2.93 3.32 -31.69
C ARG A 143 1.87 3.08 -32.77
N SER A 144 1.10 2.00 -32.68
CA SER A 144 0.18 1.54 -33.73
C SER A 144 -1.32 1.74 -33.43
N THR A 145 -1.70 2.20 -32.23
CA THR A 145 -3.12 2.46 -31.89
C THR A 145 -3.39 3.94 -31.73
N THR A 146 -3.96 4.54 -32.76
CA THR A 146 -4.60 5.86 -32.74
C THR A 146 -5.87 5.78 -31.88
N HIS A 147 -5.73 5.85 -30.56
CA HIS A 147 -6.86 6.10 -29.66
C HIS A 147 -6.89 7.58 -29.28
N ASP A 148 -8.08 8.18 -29.33
CA ASP A 148 -8.37 9.57 -28.94
C ASP A 148 -7.73 9.92 -27.59
N GLY A 149 -6.60 10.64 -27.64
CA GLY A 149 -5.68 10.83 -26.51
C GLY A 149 -6.12 11.81 -25.42
N TYR A 150 -7.40 12.23 -25.42
CA TYR A 150 -7.91 13.33 -24.59
C TYR A 150 -9.13 12.97 -23.74
N THR A 151 -9.54 11.70 -23.68
CA THR A 151 -10.61 11.30 -22.78
C THR A 151 -10.01 10.78 -21.47
N PRO A 152 -10.43 11.27 -20.29
CA PRO A 152 -10.02 10.69 -19.02
C PRO A 152 -10.46 9.23 -18.88
N HIS A 153 -9.50 8.32 -18.71
CA HIS A 153 -9.72 6.90 -18.52
C HIS A 153 -9.82 6.57 -17.03
N LEU A 154 -11.00 6.11 -16.58
CA LEU A 154 -11.18 5.62 -15.22
C LEU A 154 -10.39 4.33 -15.00
N LEU A 155 -9.49 4.32 -14.02
CA LEU A 155 -8.76 3.12 -13.66
C LEU A 155 -9.66 2.13 -12.91
N PRO A 156 -9.53 0.81 -13.16
CA PRO A 156 -10.39 -0.19 -12.55
C PRO A 156 -10.10 -0.42 -11.06
N VAL A 157 -8.94 0.00 -10.55
CA VAL A 157 -8.54 -0.20 -9.15
C VAL A 157 -8.73 1.08 -8.34
N ARG A 158 -9.12 0.94 -7.07
CA ARG A 158 -9.27 2.04 -6.11
C ARG A 158 -8.30 1.88 -4.96
N GLY A 159 -7.59 2.94 -4.60
CA GLY A 159 -6.63 2.93 -3.49
C GLY A 159 -7.34 2.95 -2.15
N LEU A 160 -7.28 1.86 -1.37
CA LEU A 160 -7.80 1.84 0.01
C LEU A 160 -6.88 2.64 0.95
N ASN A 161 -5.56 2.43 0.83
CA ASN A 161 -4.59 3.12 1.65
C ASN A 161 -4.10 4.39 0.95
N GLU A 162 -3.27 4.23 -0.07
CA GLU A 162 -2.68 5.34 -0.80
C GLU A 162 -2.55 5.07 -2.29
N ILE A 163 -2.34 6.15 -3.03
CA ILE A 163 -1.84 6.16 -4.40
C ILE A 163 -0.49 6.85 -4.37
N PHE A 164 0.49 6.22 -4.98
CA PHE A 164 1.80 6.82 -5.20
C PHE A 164 1.99 7.09 -6.69
N ILE A 165 2.45 8.30 -7.01
CA ILE A 165 2.75 8.75 -8.37
C ILE A 165 4.21 9.22 -8.39
N GLY A 166 5.02 8.66 -9.26
CA GLY A 166 6.41 9.07 -9.40
C GLY A 166 7.12 8.34 -10.53
N GLU A 167 8.38 8.70 -10.75
CA GLU A 167 9.27 8.02 -11.69
C GLU A 167 9.35 6.51 -11.40
N SER A 168 9.09 5.68 -12.43
CA SER A 168 9.21 4.22 -12.31
C SER A 168 10.65 3.76 -12.08
N LEU A 169 11.63 4.56 -12.51
CA LEU A 169 13.07 4.34 -12.36
C LEU A 169 13.73 5.48 -11.57
N SER A 170 13.39 5.56 -10.28
CA SER A 170 13.93 6.58 -9.37
C SER A 170 15.43 6.39 -9.03
N SER A 171 16.00 5.20 -9.29
CA SER A 171 17.42 4.93 -9.01
C SER A 171 18.13 4.05 -10.04
N ARG A 172 19.36 4.49 -10.38
CA ARG A 172 20.44 3.78 -11.08
C ARG A 172 20.45 3.84 -12.61
N MET A 173 20.91 4.98 -13.14
CA MET A 173 21.76 4.94 -14.33
C MET A 173 23.21 5.04 -13.88
N LYS A 174 23.95 3.92 -13.90
CA LYS A 174 25.42 3.96 -13.75
C LYS A 174 25.96 4.66 -14.99
N TYR A 175 26.35 5.93 -14.88
CA TYR A 175 27.12 6.53 -15.96
C TYR A 175 28.49 5.85 -15.98
N LYS A 176 28.94 5.38 -17.16
CA LYS A 176 30.33 4.91 -17.32
C LYS A 176 31.23 6.08 -16.92
N SER A 177 31.93 5.92 -15.81
CA SER A 177 32.81 6.95 -15.31
C SER A 177 33.98 7.13 -16.27
N PHE A 178 34.32 8.38 -16.58
CA PHE A 178 35.56 8.73 -17.27
C PHE A 178 36.82 8.53 -16.40
N LYS A 179 36.68 8.04 -15.15
CA LYS A 179 37.80 7.60 -14.29
C LYS A 179 37.39 6.38 -13.43
N PRO A 180 38.28 5.39 -13.20
CA PRO A 180 37.93 4.12 -12.53
C PRO A 180 37.49 4.23 -11.05
N HIS A 181 37.41 5.43 -10.46
CA HIS A 181 37.16 5.61 -9.03
C HIS A 181 35.99 6.56 -8.67
N LEU A 182 35.15 6.98 -9.63
CA LEU A 182 33.99 7.83 -9.30
C LEU A 182 32.71 7.35 -9.98
N THR A 183 31.85 6.64 -9.24
CA THR A 183 30.49 6.33 -9.69
C THR A 183 29.56 7.45 -9.23
N LEU A 184 29.22 8.37 -10.13
CA LEU A 184 28.19 9.38 -9.87
C LEU A 184 26.80 8.75 -10.15
N SER A 185 26.00 8.56 -9.10
CA SER A 185 24.60 8.15 -9.25
C SER A 185 23.74 9.40 -9.34
N LEU A 186 23.22 9.73 -10.52
CA LEU A 186 22.19 10.77 -10.65
C LEU A 186 20.85 10.20 -10.17
N HIS A 187 20.30 10.80 -9.12
CA HIS A 187 18.91 10.57 -8.73
C HIS A 187 17.98 11.28 -9.74
N ARG A 188 17.01 10.56 -10.30
CA ARG A 188 15.95 11.17 -11.11
C ARG A 188 14.85 11.63 -10.17
N ALA A 189 14.59 12.94 -10.17
CA ALA A 189 13.46 13.53 -9.47
C ALA A 189 12.24 13.58 -10.40
N SER A 190 11.06 13.36 -9.85
CA SER A 190 9.78 13.60 -10.50
C SER A 190 9.50 15.10 -10.50
N TYR A 191 9.09 15.65 -11.64
CA TYR A 191 8.63 17.03 -11.79
C TYR A 191 7.15 16.99 -12.19
N TYR A 192 6.31 17.71 -11.46
CA TYR A 192 4.88 17.70 -11.68
C TYR A 192 4.24 19.01 -11.22
N GLU A 193 3.05 19.29 -11.72
CA GLU A 193 2.22 20.40 -11.30
C GLU A 193 0.98 19.85 -10.60
N ILE A 194 0.57 20.47 -9.49
CA ILE A 194 -0.63 20.09 -8.74
C ILE A 194 -1.62 21.24 -8.78
N SER A 195 -2.88 20.91 -9.02
CA SER A 195 -4.03 21.79 -8.78
C SER A 195 -5.06 21.02 -7.93
N ILE A 196 -5.75 21.75 -7.06
CA ILE A 196 -6.84 21.25 -6.22
C ILE A 196 -8.09 22.03 -6.59
N ASP A 197 -9.19 21.32 -6.85
CA ASP A 197 -10.50 21.90 -7.19
C ASP A 197 -10.43 22.98 -8.29
N ASP A 198 -9.70 22.67 -9.37
CA ASP A 198 -9.45 23.56 -10.52
C ASP A 198 -8.81 24.92 -10.14
N GLY A 199 -8.13 24.96 -8.99
CA GLY A 199 -7.37 26.11 -8.50
C GLY A 199 -6.03 26.34 -9.24
N PRO A 200 -5.21 27.27 -8.75
CA PRO A 200 -3.92 27.58 -9.37
C PRO A 200 -2.97 26.38 -9.33
N TRP A 201 -2.21 26.21 -10.41
CA TRP A 201 -1.21 25.15 -10.53
C TRP A 201 0.06 25.50 -9.77
N GLU A 202 0.55 24.55 -8.96
CA GLU A 202 1.80 24.65 -8.22
C GLU A 202 2.84 23.68 -8.77
N LYS A 203 4.03 24.20 -9.11
CA LYS A 203 5.17 23.40 -9.57
C LYS A 203 5.86 22.74 -8.40
N GLN A 204 6.08 21.43 -8.50
CA GLN A 204 6.73 20.62 -7.47
C GLN A 204 7.83 19.74 -8.07
N LYS A 205 8.87 19.49 -7.27
CA LYS A 205 9.99 18.60 -7.59
C LYS A 205 10.33 17.74 -6.39
N SER A 206 10.18 16.43 -6.51
CA SER A 206 10.41 15.49 -5.40
C SER A 206 10.69 14.07 -5.91
N SER A 207 10.77 13.09 -5.02
CA SER A 207 10.79 11.67 -5.42
C SER A 207 9.47 11.19 -6.02
N GLY A 208 8.36 11.86 -5.70
CA GLY A 208 7.01 11.50 -6.12
C GLY A 208 5.95 12.08 -5.18
N LEU A 209 4.69 11.85 -5.51
CA LEU A 209 3.50 12.29 -4.78
C LEU A 209 2.80 11.10 -4.16
N SER A 210 2.56 11.14 -2.84
CA SER A 210 1.75 10.16 -2.12
C SER A 210 0.45 10.80 -1.65
N ILE A 211 -0.68 10.21 -2.03
CA ILE A 211 -2.03 10.66 -1.65
C ILE A 211 -2.66 9.51 -0.86
N CYS A 212 -2.98 9.73 0.42
CA CYS A 212 -3.51 8.68 1.29
C CYS A 212 -4.93 8.98 1.81
N THR A 213 -5.67 7.92 2.10
CA THR A 213 -6.93 8.01 2.84
C THR A 213 -6.68 8.06 4.34
N GLY A 214 -7.72 8.33 5.13
CA GLY A 214 -7.65 8.15 6.58
C GLY A 214 -7.32 6.72 7.03
N THR A 215 -7.52 5.71 6.18
CA THR A 215 -7.05 4.34 6.43
C THR A 215 -5.55 4.21 6.15
N GLY A 216 -5.06 4.77 5.04
CA GLY A 216 -3.66 4.74 4.64
C GLY A 216 -2.74 5.61 5.51
N SER A 217 -3.29 6.52 6.31
CA SER A 217 -2.51 7.38 7.22
C SER A 217 -1.65 6.60 8.22
N LYS A 218 -2.03 5.36 8.57
CA LYS A 218 -1.27 4.43 9.44
C LYS A 218 -0.36 3.47 8.67
N ALA A 219 -0.34 3.54 7.34
CA ALA A 219 0.41 2.64 6.47
C ALA A 219 1.72 3.30 6.00
N TRP A 220 1.99 3.32 4.70
CA TRP A 220 3.23 3.88 4.18
C TRP A 220 3.34 5.39 4.43
N SER A 221 2.20 6.11 4.39
CA SER A 221 2.15 7.54 4.72
C SER A 221 2.68 7.86 6.12
N TYR A 222 2.40 7.00 7.12
CA TYR A 222 2.99 7.14 8.45
C TYR A 222 4.51 6.97 8.38
N ASN A 223 4.97 5.90 7.71
CA ASN A 223 6.37 5.53 7.69
C ASN A 223 7.30 6.53 6.98
N ILE A 224 6.81 7.27 5.97
CA ILE A 224 7.62 8.29 5.28
C ILE A 224 7.65 9.64 6.02
N ASN A 225 6.75 9.86 6.98
CA ASN A 225 6.67 11.09 7.77
C ASN A 225 7.13 10.90 9.21
N LYS A 226 7.21 9.66 9.72
CA LYS A 226 7.67 9.39 11.08
C LYS A 226 9.16 9.67 11.22
N LEU A 227 9.52 10.36 12.28
CA LEU A 227 10.87 10.37 12.79
C LEU A 227 11.03 9.15 13.70
N VAL A 228 12.09 8.38 13.48
CA VAL A 228 12.44 7.27 14.37
C VAL A 228 13.31 7.79 15.49
N ASP A 229 13.06 7.33 16.72
CA ASP A 229 13.78 7.78 17.92
C ASP A 229 15.30 7.69 17.74
N GLN A 230 15.77 6.63 17.08
CA GLN A 230 17.19 6.46 16.77
C GLN A 230 17.76 7.58 15.90
N ALA A 231 16.99 8.05 14.91
CA ALA A 231 17.43 9.15 14.05
C ALA A 231 17.48 10.47 14.81
N VAL A 232 16.54 10.70 15.73
CA VAL A 232 16.56 11.86 16.63
C VAL A 232 17.79 11.78 17.56
N GLU A 233 18.02 10.63 18.20
CA GLU A 233 19.18 10.39 19.06
C GLU A 233 20.49 10.63 18.32
N ASP A 234 20.62 10.11 17.09
CA ASP A 234 21.83 10.27 16.27
C ASP A 234 22.08 11.74 15.90
N VAL A 235 21.04 12.47 15.51
CA VAL A 235 21.15 13.91 15.21
C VAL A 235 21.58 14.69 16.46
N LEU A 236 20.99 14.39 17.62
CA LEU A 236 21.37 15.02 18.89
C LEU A 236 22.81 14.70 19.26
N ARG A 237 23.24 13.43 19.12
CA ARG A 237 24.62 12.99 19.37
C ARG A 237 25.64 13.71 18.47
N ILE A 238 25.33 13.88 17.19
CA ILE A 238 26.16 14.66 16.25
C ILE A 238 26.21 16.13 16.67
N GLY A 239 25.05 16.69 17.07
CA GLY A 239 24.92 18.03 17.61
C GLY A 239 25.82 18.24 18.83
N MET A 240 25.79 17.33 19.81
CA MET A 240 26.63 17.36 21.02
C MET A 240 28.12 17.39 20.71
N ASN A 241 28.56 16.60 19.72
CA ASN A 241 29.97 16.52 19.35
C ASN A 241 30.47 17.81 18.66
N LYS A 242 29.58 18.61 18.06
CA LYS A 242 29.93 19.86 17.38
C LYS A 242 29.66 21.11 18.22
N ILE A 243 28.60 21.11 19.01
CA ILE A 243 28.16 22.21 19.86
C ILE A 243 28.58 21.85 21.29
N LYS A 244 29.66 22.45 21.79
CA LYS A 244 30.19 22.24 23.15
C LYS A 244 29.27 22.83 24.23
N THR A 245 27.97 22.60 24.15
CA THR A 245 26.98 23.14 25.09
C THR A 245 26.10 21.99 25.62
N PRO A 246 26.56 21.31 26.68
CA PRO A 246 25.92 20.10 27.21
C PRO A 246 24.46 20.28 27.65
N VAL A 247 24.08 21.50 28.05
CA VAL A 247 22.79 21.82 28.69
C VAL A 247 21.60 21.75 27.72
N LEU A 248 21.77 22.13 26.45
CA LEU A 248 20.67 22.09 25.47
C LEU A 248 20.27 20.64 25.14
N CYS A 249 21.24 19.73 25.21
CA CYS A 249 21.07 18.35 24.80
C CYS A 249 20.38 17.47 25.85
N SER A 250 20.62 17.69 27.14
CA SER A 250 19.89 16.99 28.20
C SER A 250 18.40 17.37 28.19
N VAL A 251 18.08 18.65 27.98
CA VAL A 251 16.70 19.13 27.95
C VAL A 251 15.91 18.55 26.78
N VAL A 252 16.53 18.46 25.58
CA VAL A 252 15.85 17.88 24.40
C VAL A 252 15.71 16.36 24.51
N LEU A 253 16.73 15.65 25.01
CA LEU A 253 16.63 14.21 25.21
C LEU A 253 15.57 13.83 26.27
N ASP A 254 15.49 14.58 27.37
CA ASP A 254 14.48 14.34 28.40
C ASP A 254 13.06 14.67 27.90
N ALA A 255 12.90 15.64 27.00
CA ALA A 255 11.61 15.95 26.36
C ALA A 255 11.16 14.91 25.31
N PHE A 256 12.08 14.07 24.81
CA PHE A 256 11.81 13.01 23.84
C PHE A 256 11.75 11.61 24.46
N LYS A 257 11.92 11.48 25.78
CA LYS A 257 11.65 10.21 26.45
C LYS A 257 10.14 9.93 26.39
N PRO A 258 9.72 8.78 25.84
CA PRO A 258 8.32 8.41 25.92
C PRO A 258 7.93 8.11 27.37
N ASP A 259 6.70 8.45 27.76
CA ASP A 259 6.06 7.98 28.99
C ASP A 259 5.94 6.45 29.02
#